data_AF-A0A7V3F7W1-F1
#
_entry.id   AF-A0A7V3F7W1-F1
#
_cell.length_a   1.000
_cell.length_b   1.000
_cell.length_c   1.000
_cell.angle_alpha   90.00
_cell.angle_beta   90.00
_cell.angle_gamma   90.00
#
_symmetry.space_group_name_H-M   'P 1'
#
loop_
_entity.id
_entity.type
_entity.pdbx_description
1 polymer ?
#
loop_
_entity_poly.entity_id
_entity_poly.type
_entity_poly.pdbx_seq_one_letter_code
_entity_poly.pdbx_strand_id
1 'polypeptide(L)'
;MYRRRQIRFLHAAATRFDLAQRLVETTVGLQAYDYLLVATRPKPDYDMLPGLGPERGYTVSVCTLEHAEAAAHAWRDLLAAPGLVVIGATQEASCFGAAYEFLFNVRH
;
A
#
# COMPACT_ATOMS: atom_id res chain seq x y z
N MET A 1 21.39 -10.23 -3.44
CA MET A 1 20.66 -10.86 -4.57
C MET A 1 20.88 -10.13 -5.90
N TYR A 2 20.47 -8.87 -6.04
CA TYR A 2 20.54 -8.10 -7.29
C TYR A 2 21.94 -7.99 -7.92
N ARG A 3 22.98 -7.73 -7.11
CA ARG A 3 24.37 -7.60 -7.59
C ARG A 3 24.87 -8.86 -8.32
N ARG A 4 24.44 -10.06 -7.89
CA ARG A 4 24.79 -11.34 -8.58
C ARG A 4 24.20 -11.44 -9.98
N ARG A 5 23.14 -10.67 -10.26
CA ARG A 5 22.51 -10.53 -11.57
C ARG A 5 22.90 -9.22 -12.26
N GLN A 6 23.96 -8.56 -11.79
CA GLN A 6 24.45 -7.28 -12.32
C GLN A 6 23.40 -6.14 -12.28
N ILE A 7 22.44 -6.21 -11.35
CA ILE A 7 21.46 -5.17 -11.12
C ILE A 7 21.94 -4.28 -9.97
N ARG A 8 22.10 -2.98 -10.22
CA ARG A 8 22.33 -1.97 -9.19
C ARG A 8 21.01 -1.71 -8.46
N PHE A 9 20.97 -2.03 -7.17
CA PHE A 9 19.83 -1.71 -6.30
C PHE A 9 20.14 -0.45 -5.50
N LEU A 10 19.21 0.51 -5.53
CA LEU A 10 19.27 1.74 -4.77
C LEU A 10 18.08 1.77 -3.82
N HIS A 11 18.34 1.76 -2.51
CA HIS A 11 17.29 1.89 -1.51
C HIS A 11 16.99 3.38 -1.31
N ALA A 12 16.17 3.94 -2.19
CA ALA A 12 15.78 5.35 -2.16
C ALA A 12 14.38 5.53 -2.76
N ALA A 13 13.62 6.48 -2.23
CA ALA A 13 12.34 6.86 -2.83
C ALA A 13 12.59 7.82 -4.00
N ALA A 14 11.92 7.60 -5.13
CA ALA A 14 11.86 8.58 -6.21
C ALA A 14 10.85 9.68 -5.83
N THR A 15 11.29 10.94 -5.86
CA THR A 15 10.50 12.09 -5.40
C THR A 15 10.02 12.98 -6.55
N ARG A 16 10.76 13.02 -7.66
CA ARG A 16 10.42 13.82 -8.86
C ARG A 16 11.05 13.20 -10.10
N PHE A 17 10.38 13.39 -11.24
CA PHE A 17 10.88 13.02 -12.57
C PHE A 17 11.15 14.29 -13.38
N ASP A 18 12.39 14.47 -13.84
CA ASP A 18 12.74 15.44 -14.89
C ASP A 18 12.88 14.68 -16.21
N LEU A 19 11.81 14.71 -17.00
CA LEU A 19 11.74 13.98 -18.27
C LEU A 19 12.59 14.63 -19.37
N ALA A 20 12.84 15.95 -19.28
CA ALA A 20 13.62 16.67 -20.27
C ALA A 20 15.12 16.36 -20.12
N GLN A 21 15.60 16.32 -18.89
CA GLN A 21 16.99 15.98 -18.56
C GLN A 21 17.21 14.48 -18.39
N ARG A 22 16.13 13.68 -18.38
CA ARG A 22 16.14 12.23 -18.11
C ARG A 22 16.78 11.91 -16.76
N LEU A 23 16.31 12.60 -15.72
CA LEU A 23 16.75 12.43 -14.34
C LEU A 23 15.57 12.03 -13.46
N VAL A 24 15.83 11.12 -12.52
CA VAL A 24 14.95 10.85 -11.37
C VAL A 24 15.60 11.44 -10.14
N GLU A 25 14.92 12.36 -9.48
CA GLU A 25 15.30 12.82 -8.15
C GLU A 25 14.93 11.74 -7.14
N THR A 26 15.88 11.39 -6.28
CA THR A 26 15.66 10.43 -5.21
C THR A 26 16.10 10.99 -3.87
N THR A 27 15.70 10.36 -2.77
CA THR A 27 16.13 10.73 -1.41
C THR A 27 17.64 10.64 -1.18
N VAL A 28 18.41 10.09 -2.12
CA VAL A 28 19.87 9.96 -2.07
C VAL A 28 20.59 10.66 -3.23
N GLY A 29 19.86 11.48 -4.01
CA GLY A 29 20.40 12.28 -5.11
C GLY A 29 19.83 11.96 -6.48
N LEU A 30 20.40 12.55 -7.52
CA LEU A 30 19.92 12.45 -8.91
C LEU A 30 20.38 11.16 -9.58
N GLN A 31 19.49 10.51 -10.32
CA GLN A 31 19.77 9.31 -11.11
C GLN A 31 19.42 9.54 -12.58
N ALA A 32 20.42 9.52 -13.46
CA ALA A 32 20.20 9.60 -14.89
C ALA A 32 19.73 8.26 -15.48
N TYR A 33 18.96 8.33 -16.55
CA TYR A 33 18.47 7.16 -17.28
C TYR A 33 18.40 7.39 -18.79
N ASP A 34 18.54 6.32 -19.57
CA ASP A 34 18.20 6.32 -20.99
C ASP A 34 16.74 5.90 -21.21
N TYR A 35 16.30 4.90 -20.44
CA TYR A 35 14.94 4.38 -20.42
C TYR A 35 14.44 4.26 -18.99
N LEU A 36 13.15 4.58 -18.77
CA LEU A 36 12.51 4.54 -17.47
C LEU A 36 11.31 3.58 -17.48
N LEU A 37 11.36 2.55 -16.64
CA LEU A 37 10.22 1.68 -16.35
C LEU A 37 9.60 2.09 -15.01
N VAL A 38 8.33 2.52 -15.05
CA VAL A 38 7.59 2.92 -13.84
C VAL A 38 6.81 1.73 -13.31
N ALA A 39 7.16 1.27 -12.11
CA ALA A 39 6.54 0.13 -11.43
C ALA A 39 6.25 0.45 -9.95
N THR A 40 5.76 1.67 -9.67
CA THR A 40 5.63 2.24 -8.32
C THR A 40 4.42 1.76 -7.51
N ARG A 41 3.63 0.81 -8.05
CA ARG A 41 2.36 0.33 -7.45
C ARG A 41 1.29 1.43 -7.32
N PRO A 42 0.02 1.08 -7.05
CA PRO A 42 -1.01 2.07 -6.76
C PRO A 42 -0.76 2.75 -5.41
N LYS A 43 -1.15 4.03 -5.32
CA LYS A 43 -1.30 4.75 -4.05
C LYS A 43 -2.76 4.58 -3.59
N PRO A 44 -3.03 3.98 -2.41
CA PRO A 44 -4.37 3.95 -1.85
C PRO A 44 -4.89 5.38 -1.63
N ASP A 45 -6.12 5.65 -2.07
CA ASP A 45 -6.77 6.95 -1.92
C ASP A 45 -7.81 6.90 -0.79
N TYR A 46 -7.34 7.05 0.45
CA TYR A 46 -8.21 7.07 1.62
C TYR A 46 -8.95 8.40 1.78
N ASP A 47 -8.52 9.46 1.09
CA ASP A 47 -9.15 10.78 1.16
C ASP A 47 -10.42 10.86 0.28
N MET A 48 -10.65 9.85 -0.56
CA MET A 48 -11.85 9.71 -1.38
C MET A 48 -13.15 9.73 -0.57
N LEU A 49 -13.13 9.21 0.66
CA LEU A 49 -14.30 9.12 1.53
C LEU A 49 -13.96 9.60 2.95
N PRO A 50 -14.70 10.58 3.51
CA PRO A 50 -14.52 10.97 4.90
C PRO A 50 -14.67 9.77 5.85
N GLY A 51 -13.67 9.58 6.72
CA GLY A 51 -13.64 8.48 7.68
C GLY A 51 -13.07 7.16 7.14
N LEU A 52 -12.59 7.11 5.89
CA LEU A 52 -11.91 5.94 5.33
C LEU A 52 -10.42 5.92 5.71
N GLY A 53 -9.90 4.71 5.87
CA GLY A 53 -8.47 4.43 6.05
C GLY A 53 -8.00 4.40 7.51
N PRO A 54 -6.82 3.79 7.74
CA PRO A 54 -6.35 3.45 9.09
C PRO A 54 -5.76 4.63 9.87
N GLU A 55 -5.32 5.70 9.19
CA GLU A 55 -4.58 6.79 9.83
C GLU A 55 -5.49 7.89 10.38
N ARG A 56 -6.54 8.25 9.63
CA ARG A 56 -7.44 9.38 9.94
C ARG A 56 -8.92 9.00 9.91
N GLY A 57 -9.22 7.73 9.67
CA GLY A 57 -10.57 7.21 9.54
C GLY A 57 -10.94 6.23 10.64
N TYR A 58 -12.00 5.46 10.38
CA TYR A 58 -12.58 4.46 11.28
C TYR A 58 -12.32 3.02 10.83
N THR A 59 -11.62 2.82 9.70
CA THR A 59 -11.48 1.51 9.04
C THR A 59 -10.03 1.09 8.96
N VAL A 60 -9.74 -0.20 9.10
CA VAL A 60 -8.43 -0.79 8.82
C VAL A 60 -8.31 -1.23 7.36
N SER A 61 -7.08 -1.49 6.89
CA SER A 61 -6.78 -1.95 5.52
C SER A 61 -5.79 -3.11 5.55
N VAL A 62 -5.74 -3.91 4.48
CA VAL A 62 -4.77 -5.03 4.33
C VAL A 62 -3.90 -4.88 3.08
N CYS A 63 -3.87 -3.69 2.47
CA CYS A 63 -3.14 -3.46 1.20
C CYS A 63 -1.62 -3.33 1.37
N THR A 64 -1.14 -3.04 2.58
CA THR A 64 0.29 -2.99 2.94
C THR A 64 0.53 -3.86 4.16
N LEU A 65 1.79 -4.21 4.43
CA LEU A 65 2.15 -5.00 5.61
C LEU A 65 1.77 -4.25 6.90
N GLU A 66 2.13 -2.97 6.98
CA GLU A 66 1.86 -2.13 8.15
C GLU A 66 0.36 -2.01 8.42
N HIS A 67 -0.47 -1.86 7.39
CA HIS A 67 -1.92 -1.83 7.56
C HIS A 67 -2.47 -3.20 7.97
N ALA A 68 -1.95 -4.29 7.40
CA ALA A 68 -2.38 -5.64 7.76
C ALA A 68 -2.05 -5.98 9.22
N GLU A 69 -0.92 -5.53 9.75
CA GLU A 69 -0.57 -5.66 11.16
C GLU A 69 -1.55 -4.87 12.05
N ALA A 70 -1.87 -3.63 11.69
CA ALA A 70 -2.88 -2.84 12.38
C ALA A 70 -4.28 -3.49 12.34
N ALA A 71 -4.67 -4.07 11.20
CA ALA A 71 -5.91 -4.83 11.06
C ALA A 71 -5.92 -6.07 11.96
N ALA A 72 -4.79 -6.79 12.07
CA ALA A 72 -4.67 -7.93 12.96
C ALA A 72 -4.78 -7.52 14.44
N HIS A 73 -4.33 -6.32 14.81
CA HIS A 73 -4.49 -5.78 16.16
C HIS A 73 -5.98 -5.50 16.44
N ALA A 74 -6.63 -4.73 15.56
CA ALA A 74 -8.05 -4.42 15.66
C ALA A 74 -8.93 -5.69 15.70
N TRP A 75 -8.57 -6.72 14.94
CA TRP A 75 -9.26 -8.01 14.97
C TRP A 75 -9.16 -8.69 16.34
N ARG A 76 -7.99 -8.69 16.98
CA ARG A 76 -7.85 -9.25 18.34
C ARG A 76 -8.67 -8.48 19.38
N ASP A 77 -8.71 -7.16 19.27
CA ASP A 77 -9.52 -6.32 20.16
C ASP A 77 -11.02 -6.63 19.99
N LEU A 78 -11.47 -6.81 18.75
CA LEU A 78 -12.82 -7.28 18.44
C LEU A 78 -13.11 -8.66 19.04
N LEU A 79 -12.18 -9.61 18.98
CA LEU A 79 -12.37 -10.94 19.58
C LEU A 79 -12.49 -10.87 21.11
N ALA A 80 -11.80 -9.93 21.75
CA ALA A 80 -11.90 -9.71 23.20
C ALA A 80 -13.22 -9.03 23.59
N ALA A 81 -13.78 -8.18 22.74
CA ALA A 81 -15.07 -7.51 22.93
C ALA A 81 -15.90 -7.56 21.62
N PRO A 82 -16.62 -8.68 21.38
CA PRO A 82 -17.32 -8.91 20.11
C PRO A 82 -18.32 -7.81 19.74
N GLY A 83 -18.36 -7.48 18.46
CA GLY A 83 -19.20 -6.44 17.90
C GLY A 83 -19.51 -6.65 16.42
N LEU A 84 -20.15 -5.67 15.81
CA LEU A 84 -20.48 -5.70 14.39
C LEU A 84 -19.22 -5.56 13.54
N VAL A 85 -19.18 -6.34 12.46
CA VAL A 85 -18.07 -6.33 11.49
C VAL A 85 -18.60 -5.95 10.13
N VAL A 86 -17.93 -4.99 9.49
CA VAL A 86 -18.14 -4.63 8.09
C VAL A 86 -16.83 -4.84 7.36
N ILE A 87 -16.86 -5.71 6.35
CA ILE A 87 -15.73 -5.97 5.43
C ILE A 87 -16.22 -5.67 4.03
N GLY A 88 -15.43 -4.95 3.24
CA GLY A 88 -15.80 -4.61 1.88
C GLY A 88 -14.70 -3.90 1.12
N ALA A 89 -15.05 -3.46 -0.09
CA ALA A 89 -14.24 -2.60 -0.94
C ALA A 89 -15.07 -1.34 -1.25
N THR A 90 -14.42 -0.18 -1.26
CA THR A 90 -15.07 1.11 -1.54
C THR A 90 -15.38 1.26 -3.02
N GLN A 91 -16.12 2.30 -3.38
CA GLN A 91 -16.26 2.70 -4.79
C GLN A 91 -14.89 2.86 -5.46
N GLU A 92 -14.80 2.60 -6.77
CA GLU A 92 -13.58 2.68 -7.56
C GLU A 92 -12.43 1.75 -7.12
N ALA A 93 -12.64 0.89 -6.11
CA ALA A 93 -11.70 -0.16 -5.80
C ALA A 93 -11.54 -1.10 -7.02
N SER A 94 -10.32 -1.56 -7.28
CA SER A 94 -10.03 -2.49 -8.38
C SER A 94 -9.66 -3.89 -7.90
N CYS A 95 -9.36 -4.06 -6.60
CA CYS A 95 -8.92 -5.31 -6.01
C CYS A 95 -9.97 -5.91 -5.05
N PHE A 96 -11.14 -6.25 -5.59
CA PHE A 96 -12.24 -6.82 -4.79
C PHE A 96 -11.92 -8.19 -4.19
N GLY A 97 -11.09 -8.99 -4.87
CA GLY A 97 -10.74 -10.35 -4.44
C GLY A 97 -10.17 -10.39 -3.01
N ALA A 98 -9.35 -9.41 -2.64
CA ALA A 98 -8.78 -9.33 -1.29
C ALA A 98 -9.84 -9.13 -0.20
N ALA A 99 -10.91 -8.37 -0.49
CA ALA A 99 -12.00 -8.18 0.47
C ALA A 99 -12.78 -9.48 0.70
N TYR A 100 -13.06 -10.24 -0.36
CA TYR A 100 -13.70 -11.55 -0.25
C TYR A 100 -12.80 -12.58 0.43
N GLU A 101 -11.51 -12.61 0.06
CA GLU A 101 -10.52 -13.47 0.73
C GLU A 101 -10.51 -13.19 2.23
N PHE A 102 -10.43 -11.92 2.62
CA PHE A 102 -10.47 -11.54 4.03
C PHE A 102 -11.77 -12.00 4.69
N LEU A 103 -12.93 -11.72 4.09
CA LEU A 103 -14.25 -12.12 4.59
C LEU A 103 -14.37 -13.64 4.81
N PHE A 104 -13.84 -14.48 3.92
CA PHE A 104 -13.96 -15.94 4.03
C PHE A 104 -12.90 -16.58 4.93
N ASN A 105 -11.78 -15.90 5.17
CA ASN A 105 -10.69 -16.40 6.00
C ASN A 105 -10.70 -15.85 7.42
N VAL A 106 -11.45 -14.77 7.71
CA VAL A 106 -11.71 -14.39 9.10
C VAL A 106 -12.56 -15.48 9.76
N ARG A 107 -11.90 -16.27 10.60
CA ARG A 107 -12.54 -17.28 11.45
C ARG A 107 -12.08 -17.07 12.88
N HIS A 108 -13.02 -17.26 13.80
CA HIS A 108 -12.79 -17.35 15.23
C HIS A 108 -13.03 -18.81 15.67
#